data_AF-A0A9W8BGB9-F1
#
_entry.id   AF-A0A9W8BGB9-F1
#
_cell.length_a   1.000
_cell.length_b   1.000
_cell.length_c   1.000
_cell.angle_alpha   90.00
_cell.angle_beta   90.00
_cell.angle_gamma   90.00
#
_symmetry.space_group_name_H-M   'P 1'
#
loop_
_entity.id
_entity.type
_entity.pdbx_description
1 polymer ?
#
loop_
_entity_poly.entity_id
_entity_poly.type
_entity_poly.pdbx_seq_one_letter_code
_entity_poly.pdbx_strand_id
1 'polypeptide(L)'
;MSSATPSRYVPPKDFLLQKGSVAEALTHSSISKSGRELWLLRVPDNVSLKDLDGLEIKHPRAATNGIVAEIASTSSKPAYQIVTSDDNASVPAEFNGMAEMNILVPDDSEEDSADMLTLLPGRCTRLLSMVENIVIPSPIDYAHEISVRERPPRQQPDNMKLRFIPYGFYSAEEYAAMDQKSPAITAEVDVGMSEEPPAKKKKKKSKDEEKSDKKSPKKSKKSKE
;
A
#
# COMPACT_ATOMS: atom_id res chain seq x y z
N MET A 1 -1.90 6.42 -64.65
CA MET A 1 -2.16 6.34 -63.19
C MET A 1 -0.92 6.85 -62.49
N SER A 2 -1.02 7.85 -61.62
CA SER A 2 0.15 8.41 -60.94
C SER A 2 0.46 7.58 -59.69
N SER A 3 1.61 6.92 -59.65
CA SER A 3 2.09 6.24 -58.46
C SER A 3 2.62 7.27 -57.47
N ALA A 4 1.84 7.60 -56.45
CA ALA A 4 2.31 8.40 -55.34
C ALA A 4 3.47 7.65 -54.64
N THR A 5 4.67 8.21 -54.70
CA THR A 5 5.81 7.69 -53.93
C THR A 5 5.51 7.84 -52.44
N PRO A 6 5.71 6.79 -51.62
CA PRO A 6 5.44 6.88 -50.19
C PRO A 6 6.35 7.93 -49.55
N SER A 7 5.78 8.84 -48.76
CA SER A 7 6.53 9.85 -48.04
C SER A 7 7.44 9.19 -47.00
N ARG A 8 8.75 9.33 -47.16
CA ARG A 8 9.73 8.80 -46.20
C ARG A 8 9.52 9.44 -44.83
N TYR A 9 9.44 8.62 -43.79
CA TYR A 9 9.33 9.09 -42.40
C TYR A 9 10.56 9.93 -42.01
N VAL A 10 10.32 10.99 -41.24
CA VAL A 10 11.35 11.86 -40.68
C VAL A 10 11.13 11.92 -39.16
N PRO A 11 12.06 11.42 -38.33
CA PRO A 11 11.91 11.47 -36.87
C PRO A 11 12.06 12.92 -36.34
N PRO A 12 11.63 13.20 -35.10
CA PRO A 12 11.92 14.48 -34.45
C PRO A 12 13.44 14.70 -34.32
N LYS A 13 13.88 15.96 -34.30
CA LYS A 13 15.30 16.35 -34.48
C LYS A 13 16.27 15.69 -33.49
N ASP A 14 15.81 15.40 -32.28
CA ASP A 14 16.62 14.87 -31.19
C ASP A 14 16.64 13.33 -31.12
N PHE A 15 15.98 12.67 -32.08
CA PHE A 15 15.93 11.21 -32.19
C PHE A 15 16.93 10.72 -33.25
N LEU A 16 17.86 9.86 -32.82
CA LEU A 16 18.85 9.22 -33.68
C LEU A 16 18.43 7.78 -33.97
N LEU A 17 18.67 7.32 -35.20
CA LEU A 17 18.49 5.91 -35.54
C LEU A 17 19.54 5.07 -34.81
N GLN A 18 19.10 4.27 -33.85
CA GLN A 18 19.98 3.32 -33.16
C GLN A 18 20.24 2.11 -34.06
N LYS A 19 21.47 2.00 -34.57
CA LYS A 19 21.92 0.78 -35.27
C LYS A 19 22.11 -0.35 -34.26
N GLY A 20 21.69 -1.56 -34.62
CA GLY A 20 21.81 -2.73 -33.76
C GLY A 20 23.27 -3.10 -33.50
N SER A 21 23.56 -3.58 -32.28
CA SER A 21 24.84 -4.24 -31.98
C SER A 21 24.70 -5.74 -32.25
N VAL A 22 25.42 -6.24 -33.24
CA VAL A 22 25.26 -7.62 -33.78
C VAL A 22 25.88 -8.69 -32.86
N ALA A 23 26.67 -8.30 -31.85
CA ALA A 23 27.58 -9.17 -31.11
C ALA A 23 26.95 -10.49 -30.58
N GLU A 24 25.71 -10.44 -30.08
CA GLU A 24 24.89 -11.61 -29.74
C GLU A 24 23.41 -11.35 -30.05
N ALA A 25 23.09 -11.04 -31.32
CA ALA A 25 21.72 -10.72 -31.72
C ALA A 25 20.75 -11.89 -31.47
N LEU A 26 19.74 -11.65 -30.62
CA LEU A 26 18.62 -12.57 -30.39
C LEU A 26 17.69 -12.56 -31.61
N THR A 27 17.96 -13.40 -32.61
CA THR A 27 17.16 -13.48 -33.84
C THR A 27 16.03 -14.50 -33.75
N HIS A 28 15.05 -14.38 -34.65
CA HIS A 28 13.95 -15.34 -34.79
C HIS A 28 14.46 -16.78 -34.92
N SER A 29 15.39 -17.03 -35.85
CA SER A 29 15.92 -18.38 -36.08
C SER A 29 16.70 -18.95 -34.89
N SER A 30 17.32 -18.10 -34.06
CA SER A 30 18.05 -18.53 -32.85
C SER A 30 17.11 -19.13 -31.78
N ILE A 31 15.90 -18.59 -31.64
CA ILE A 31 14.91 -19.04 -30.65
C ILE A 31 14.21 -20.30 -31.15
N SER A 32 13.65 -20.28 -32.37
CA SER A 32 12.81 -21.40 -32.86
C SER A 32 13.55 -22.72 -33.02
N LYS A 33 14.85 -22.70 -33.33
CA LYS A 33 15.64 -23.91 -33.62
C LYS A 33 16.26 -24.57 -32.38
N SER A 34 16.31 -23.89 -31.25
CA SER A 34 17.17 -24.26 -30.11
C SER A 34 16.42 -24.86 -28.92
N GLY A 35 15.08 -24.86 -28.93
CA GLY A 35 14.28 -25.31 -27.80
C GLY A 35 14.45 -24.46 -26.54
N ARG A 36 14.97 -23.23 -26.67
CA ARG A 36 15.15 -22.29 -25.56
C ARG A 36 13.82 -21.70 -25.13
N GLU A 37 13.66 -21.50 -23.82
CA GLU A 37 12.57 -20.72 -23.25
C GLU A 37 12.89 -19.23 -23.28
N LEU A 38 11.86 -18.38 -23.41
CA LEU A 38 12.01 -16.93 -23.37
C LEU A 38 11.45 -16.38 -22.06
N TRP A 39 12.30 -15.79 -21.23
CA TRP A 39 11.94 -15.32 -19.89
C TRP A 39 11.98 -13.79 -19.85
N LEU A 40 10.97 -13.16 -19.25
CA LEU A 40 10.93 -11.72 -19.03
C LEU A 40 10.98 -11.44 -17.53
N LEU A 41 12.04 -10.76 -17.08
CA LEU A 41 12.22 -10.33 -15.69
C LEU A 41 12.04 -8.81 -15.58
N ARG A 42 11.07 -8.38 -14.77
CA ARG A 42 10.89 -6.97 -14.40
C ARG A 42 11.76 -6.64 -13.19
N VAL A 43 12.60 -5.62 -13.34
CA VAL A 43 13.58 -5.16 -12.34
C VAL A 43 13.27 -3.70 -11.96
N PRO A 44 13.17 -3.35 -10.66
CA PRO A 44 13.11 -1.96 -10.21
C PRO A 44 14.38 -1.16 -10.56
N ASP A 45 14.20 0.11 -10.96
CA ASP A 45 15.27 0.98 -11.47
C ASP A 45 16.46 1.19 -10.51
N ASN A 46 16.26 0.97 -9.22
CA ASN A 46 17.28 1.12 -8.18
C ASN A 46 18.14 -0.15 -7.95
N VAL A 47 17.84 -1.25 -8.64
CA VAL A 47 18.63 -2.48 -8.63
C VAL A 47 19.52 -2.53 -9.87
N SER A 48 20.83 -2.65 -9.65
CA SER A 48 21.81 -2.66 -10.73
C SER A 48 22.08 -4.09 -11.20
N LEU A 49 22.55 -4.26 -12.45
CA LEU A 49 22.93 -5.57 -12.99
C LEU A 49 23.98 -6.31 -12.15
N LYS A 50 24.81 -5.58 -11.38
CA LYS A 50 25.79 -6.16 -10.44
C LYS A 50 25.16 -6.82 -9.22
N ASP A 51 23.96 -6.37 -8.83
CA ASP A 51 23.20 -6.97 -7.72
C ASP A 51 22.49 -8.27 -8.15
N LEU A 52 22.46 -8.55 -9.46
CA LEU A 52 21.87 -9.74 -10.07
C LEU A 52 22.94 -10.79 -10.46
N ASP A 53 24.23 -10.49 -10.25
CA ASP A 53 25.31 -11.42 -10.54
C ASP A 53 25.26 -12.61 -9.57
N GLY A 54 25.34 -13.83 -10.09
CA GLY A 54 25.14 -15.05 -9.32
C GLY A 54 23.71 -15.31 -8.80
N LEU A 55 22.69 -14.59 -9.30
CA LEU A 55 21.28 -14.81 -8.91
C LEU A 55 20.77 -16.20 -9.33
N GLU A 56 20.55 -17.08 -8.34
CA GLU A 56 19.95 -18.40 -8.55
C GLU A 56 18.40 -18.34 -8.53
N ILE A 57 17.78 -18.43 -9.70
CA ILE A 57 16.32 -18.53 -9.83
C ILE A 57 15.89 -20.00 -9.73
N LYS A 58 15.15 -20.37 -8.67
CA LYS A 58 14.63 -21.72 -8.51
C LYS A 58 13.53 -21.98 -9.53
N HIS A 59 13.49 -23.21 -10.05
CA HIS A 59 12.47 -23.59 -11.03
C HIS A 59 11.05 -23.42 -10.44
N PRO A 60 10.08 -22.79 -11.16
CA PRO A 60 8.74 -22.45 -10.64
C PRO A 60 7.98 -23.55 -9.91
N ARG A 61 8.12 -24.81 -10.34
CA ARG A 61 7.52 -25.99 -9.65
C ARG A 61 8.02 -26.24 -8.21
N ALA A 62 9.10 -25.58 -7.80
CA ALA A 62 9.66 -25.61 -6.45
C ALA A 62 9.48 -24.27 -5.70
N ALA A 63 8.72 -23.33 -6.27
CA ALA A 63 8.38 -22.07 -5.62
C ALA A 63 7.41 -22.30 -4.45
N THR A 64 7.60 -21.54 -3.38
CA THR A 64 6.64 -21.47 -2.27
C THR A 64 5.86 -20.17 -2.42
N ASN A 65 4.53 -20.25 -2.57
CA ASN A 65 3.65 -19.09 -2.80
C ASN A 65 4.10 -18.21 -4.00
N GLY A 66 4.48 -18.84 -5.11
CA GLY A 66 4.99 -18.13 -6.31
C GLY A 66 6.39 -17.49 -6.18
N ILE A 67 7.05 -17.53 -5.02
CA ILE A 67 8.40 -16.97 -4.83
C ILE A 67 9.46 -17.95 -5.35
N VAL A 68 10.24 -17.52 -6.35
CA VAL A 68 11.30 -18.31 -7.02
C VAL A 68 12.72 -17.96 -6.58
N ALA A 69 12.94 -16.73 -6.10
CA ALA A 69 14.23 -16.30 -5.55
C ALA A 69 14.06 -15.16 -4.55
N GLU A 70 15.06 -14.93 -3.71
CA GLU A 70 15.12 -13.80 -2.80
C GLU A 70 16.51 -13.15 -2.89
N ILE A 71 16.55 -11.82 -2.90
CA ILE A 71 17.78 -11.04 -2.82
C ILE A 71 17.82 -10.40 -1.44
N ALA A 72 18.83 -10.76 -0.66
CA ALA A 72 18.96 -10.32 0.73
C ALA A 72 19.13 -8.79 0.84
N SER A 73 18.52 -8.21 1.88
CA SER A 73 18.76 -6.80 2.22
C SER A 73 20.23 -6.57 2.55
N THR A 74 20.79 -5.51 1.98
CA THR A 74 22.09 -4.97 2.37
C THR A 74 21.85 -3.71 3.21
N SER A 75 22.82 -3.26 4.01
CA SER A 75 22.67 -2.05 4.86
C SER A 75 22.24 -0.76 4.14
N SER A 76 22.32 -0.73 2.80
CA SER A 76 21.87 0.37 1.94
C SER A 76 20.75 0.01 0.95
N LYS A 77 20.20 -1.21 0.96
CA LYS A 77 19.19 -1.69 -0.01
C LYS A 77 18.15 -2.60 0.66
N PRO A 78 16.85 -2.43 0.36
CA PRO A 78 15.82 -3.31 0.89
C PRO A 78 15.98 -4.74 0.35
N ALA A 79 15.32 -5.70 0.99
CA ALA A 79 15.24 -7.06 0.46
C ALA A 79 14.28 -7.09 -0.74
N TYR A 80 14.56 -7.96 -1.70
CA TYR A 80 13.68 -8.20 -2.84
C TYR A 80 13.29 -9.68 -2.92
N GLN A 81 12.08 -9.94 -3.41
CA GLN A 81 11.60 -11.26 -3.76
C GLN A 81 11.29 -11.29 -5.25
N ILE A 82 11.64 -12.39 -5.92
CA ILE A 82 11.27 -12.63 -7.31
C ILE A 82 10.09 -13.58 -7.31
N VAL A 83 8.96 -13.12 -7.85
CA VAL A 83 7.73 -13.88 -8.00
C VAL A 83 7.52 -14.28 -9.46
N THR A 84 6.86 -15.42 -9.68
CA THR A 84 6.49 -15.92 -11.02
C THR A 84 4.98 -15.87 -11.26
N SER A 85 4.58 -15.64 -12.51
CA SER A 85 3.19 -15.73 -12.96
C SER A 85 2.66 -17.17 -13.10
N ASP A 86 3.49 -18.18 -12.82
CA ASP A 86 3.18 -19.59 -13.08
C ASP A 86 2.25 -20.26 -12.05
N ASP A 87 1.96 -19.60 -10.92
CA ASP A 87 1.05 -20.17 -9.92
C ASP A 87 -0.39 -20.20 -10.45
N ASN A 88 -1.09 -21.31 -10.30
CA ASN A 88 -2.25 -21.68 -11.15
C ASN A 88 -3.55 -20.87 -10.90
N ALA A 89 -3.47 -19.75 -10.18
CA ALA A 89 -4.61 -19.03 -9.61
C ALA A 89 -4.77 -17.61 -10.21
N SER A 90 -4.95 -17.54 -11.53
CA SER A 90 -4.95 -16.30 -12.34
C SER A 90 -3.58 -15.61 -12.39
N VAL A 91 -3.29 -14.95 -13.52
CA VAL A 91 -2.13 -14.05 -13.61
C VAL A 91 -2.31 -12.93 -12.57
N PRO A 92 -1.38 -12.74 -11.62
CA PRO A 92 -1.47 -11.66 -10.64
C PRO A 92 -1.39 -10.28 -11.33
N ALA A 93 -2.07 -9.29 -10.75
CA ALA A 93 -2.20 -7.96 -11.36
C ALA A 93 -0.86 -7.23 -11.62
N GLU A 94 0.21 -7.63 -10.94
CA GLU A 94 1.58 -7.11 -11.14
C GLU A 94 2.19 -7.47 -12.51
N PHE A 95 1.68 -8.53 -13.15
CA PHE A 95 2.08 -8.99 -14.49
C PHE A 95 1.16 -8.49 -15.61
N ASN A 96 0.13 -7.70 -15.29
CA ASN A 96 -0.67 -7.02 -16.30
C ASN A 96 0.24 -6.10 -17.14
N GLY A 97 -0.01 -6.03 -18.44
CA GLY A 97 0.90 -5.41 -19.41
C GLY A 97 2.08 -6.31 -19.79
N MET A 98 2.79 -6.96 -18.84
CA MET A 98 3.91 -7.86 -19.17
C MET A 98 3.48 -9.03 -20.08
N ALA A 99 2.32 -9.63 -19.81
CA ALA A 99 1.73 -10.70 -20.62
C ALA A 99 1.23 -10.24 -22.02
N GLU A 100 1.15 -8.92 -22.22
CA GLU A 100 0.69 -8.26 -23.46
C GLU A 100 1.86 -7.68 -24.27
N MET A 101 3.09 -7.74 -23.75
CA MET A 101 4.27 -7.21 -24.43
C MET A 101 4.59 -8.01 -25.70
N ASN A 102 4.64 -7.30 -26.81
CA ASN A 102 5.17 -7.79 -28.07
C ASN A 102 6.69 -7.60 -28.09
N ILE A 103 7.44 -8.66 -28.38
CA ILE A 103 8.91 -8.61 -28.44
C ILE A 103 9.34 -8.36 -29.88
N LEU A 104 10.17 -7.33 -30.05
CA LEU A 104 10.77 -6.98 -31.33
C LEU A 104 12.22 -7.47 -31.36
N VAL A 105 12.59 -8.16 -32.44
CA VAL A 105 13.93 -8.72 -32.66
C VAL A 105 14.48 -8.21 -34.00
N PRO A 106 15.82 -8.12 -34.17
CA PRO A 106 16.41 -7.87 -35.48
C PRO A 106 15.94 -8.89 -36.51
N ASP A 107 15.65 -8.43 -37.72
CA ASP A 107 15.38 -9.30 -38.86
C ASP A 107 16.64 -10.13 -39.19
N ASP A 108 16.45 -11.41 -39.55
CA ASP A 108 17.52 -12.32 -39.97
C ASP A 108 17.41 -12.75 -41.44
N SER A 109 16.54 -12.08 -42.22
CA SER A 109 16.27 -12.42 -43.62
C SER A 109 17.19 -11.76 -44.67
N GLU A 110 17.66 -10.53 -44.47
CA GLU A 110 18.55 -9.82 -45.41
C GLU A 110 19.64 -9.01 -44.70
N GLU A 111 20.86 -8.93 -45.26
CA GLU A 111 21.97 -8.17 -44.65
C GLU A 111 21.67 -6.66 -44.53
N ASP A 112 20.88 -6.10 -45.46
CA ASP A 112 20.42 -4.71 -45.43
C ASP A 112 19.18 -4.49 -44.53
N SER A 113 18.51 -5.56 -44.07
CA SER A 113 17.34 -5.47 -43.15
C SER A 113 17.72 -5.56 -41.67
N ALA A 114 19.00 -5.70 -41.33
CA ALA A 114 19.50 -5.73 -39.95
C ALA A 114 19.24 -4.43 -39.14
N ASP A 115 18.99 -3.30 -39.82
CA ASP A 115 18.54 -2.03 -39.22
C ASP A 115 16.99 -2.01 -38.97
N MET A 116 16.25 -3.06 -39.34
CA MET A 116 14.82 -3.24 -39.09
C MET A 116 14.53 -4.26 -37.99
N LEU A 117 13.45 -4.02 -37.24
CA LEU A 117 12.95 -4.92 -36.22
C LEU A 117 11.67 -5.61 -36.70
N THR A 118 11.59 -6.93 -36.49
CA THR A 118 10.43 -7.77 -36.75
C THR A 118 9.78 -8.23 -35.44
N LEU A 119 8.50 -8.60 -35.50
CA LEU A 119 7.80 -9.16 -34.35
C LEU A 119 8.23 -10.62 -34.15
N LEU A 120 8.77 -10.93 -32.98
CA LEU A 120 9.03 -12.31 -32.58
C LEU A 120 7.69 -13.02 -32.32
N PRO A 121 7.34 -14.10 -33.05
CA PRO A 121 6.09 -14.81 -32.82
C PRO A 121 6.16 -15.68 -31.56
N GLY A 122 5.07 -15.68 -30.80
CA GLY A 122 4.97 -16.35 -29.51
C GLY A 122 4.82 -15.34 -28.37
N ARG A 123 5.01 -15.82 -27.14
CA ARG A 123 5.04 -15.01 -25.92
C ARG A 123 6.18 -15.49 -25.04
N CYS A 124 6.58 -14.69 -24.06
CA CYS A 124 7.46 -15.14 -22.98
C CYS A 124 6.88 -16.41 -22.34
N THR A 125 7.72 -17.45 -22.22
CA THR A 125 7.42 -18.69 -21.52
C THR A 125 7.23 -18.48 -20.02
N ARG A 126 7.98 -17.51 -19.45
CA ARG A 126 7.95 -17.15 -18.03
C ARG A 126 7.91 -15.63 -17.88
N LEU A 127 7.08 -15.15 -16.96
CA LEU A 127 7.07 -13.77 -16.50
C LEU A 127 7.51 -13.77 -15.02
N LEU A 128 8.56 -13.01 -14.73
CA LEU A 128 9.13 -12.86 -13.40
C LEU A 128 9.09 -11.38 -13.02
N SER A 129 8.68 -11.08 -11.78
CA SER A 129 8.65 -9.72 -11.25
C SER A 129 9.46 -9.67 -9.97
N MET A 130 10.37 -8.70 -9.87
CA MET A 130 11.12 -8.46 -8.64
C MET A 130 10.41 -7.36 -7.83
N VAL A 131 9.93 -7.76 -6.65
CA VAL A 131 9.09 -6.96 -5.75
C VAL A 131 9.85 -6.70 -4.44
N GLU A 132 9.71 -5.50 -3.91
CA GLU A 132 10.34 -5.13 -2.63
C GLU A 132 9.66 -5.86 -1.46
N ASN A 133 10.44 -6.57 -0.64
CA ASN A 133 9.95 -7.26 0.53
C ASN A 133 10.00 -6.32 1.75
N ILE A 134 8.87 -5.68 2.03
CA ILE A 134 8.69 -4.77 3.15
C ILE A 134 8.27 -5.56 4.39
N VAL A 135 9.21 -5.77 5.32
CA VAL A 135 8.91 -6.37 6.62
C VAL A 135 8.14 -5.37 7.50
N ILE A 136 6.82 -5.48 7.49
CA ILE A 136 5.94 -4.70 8.38
C ILE A 136 5.99 -5.33 9.79
N PRO A 137 6.38 -4.58 10.84
CA PRO A 137 6.37 -5.09 12.21
C PRO A 137 4.99 -5.55 12.67
N SER A 138 4.95 -6.60 13.50
CA SER A 138 3.68 -7.10 14.04
C SER A 138 3.05 -6.08 14.99
N PRO A 139 1.75 -5.73 14.83
CA PRO A 139 1.06 -4.87 15.79
C PRO A 139 0.88 -5.55 17.16
N ILE A 140 1.02 -6.87 17.24
CA ILE A 140 0.92 -7.64 18.48
C ILE A 140 2.08 -7.31 19.42
N ASP A 141 3.30 -7.19 18.88
CA ASP A 141 4.51 -6.94 19.68
C ASP A 141 4.45 -5.54 20.28
N TYR A 142 4.07 -4.54 19.48
CA TYR A 142 3.79 -3.18 19.96
C TYR A 142 2.64 -3.11 20.98
N ALA A 143 1.56 -3.87 20.77
CA ALA A 143 0.48 -3.95 21.75
C ALA A 143 0.96 -4.55 23.09
N HIS A 144 1.86 -5.54 23.03
CA HIS A 144 2.48 -6.13 24.21
C HIS A 144 3.38 -5.13 24.94
N GLU A 145 4.23 -4.39 24.23
CA GLU A 145 5.08 -3.32 24.78
C GLU A 145 4.23 -2.25 25.50
N ILE A 146 3.17 -1.76 24.84
CA ILE A 146 2.25 -0.77 25.41
C ILE A 146 1.49 -1.34 26.62
N SER A 147 1.18 -2.64 26.62
CA SER A 147 0.50 -3.29 27.74
C SER A 147 1.39 -3.49 28.96
N VAL A 148 2.70 -3.73 28.77
CA VAL A 148 3.69 -3.91 29.84
C VAL A 148 4.16 -2.56 30.40
N ARG A 149 4.09 -1.49 29.60
CA ARG A 149 4.48 -0.14 30.02
C ARG A 149 3.65 0.34 31.21
N GLU A 150 4.32 0.53 32.35
CA GLU A 150 3.70 1.13 33.53
C GLU A 150 3.08 2.49 33.17
N ARG A 151 1.80 2.64 33.50
CA ARG A 151 1.09 3.91 33.29
C ARG A 151 1.52 4.85 34.41
N PRO A 152 2.25 5.95 34.13
CA PRO A 152 2.66 6.86 35.19
C PRO A 152 1.42 7.39 35.92
N PRO A 153 1.45 7.47 37.25
CA PRO A 153 0.34 8.03 38.01
C PRO A 153 0.07 9.45 37.51
N ARG A 154 -1.22 9.79 37.33
CA ARG A 154 -1.60 11.16 36.94
C ARG A 154 -1.09 12.11 38.02
N GLN A 155 -0.19 13.01 37.65
CA GLN A 155 0.23 14.10 38.53
C GLN A 155 -1.02 14.92 38.89
N GLN A 156 -1.39 14.90 40.17
CA GLN A 156 -2.44 15.78 40.66
C GLN A 156 -1.87 17.20 40.72
N PRO A 157 -2.62 18.24 40.32
CA PRO A 157 -2.16 19.61 40.44
C PRO A 157 -1.89 19.97 41.90
N ASP A 158 -0.73 20.54 42.17
CA ASP A 158 -0.43 21.12 43.49
C ASP A 158 -1.46 22.19 43.84
N ASN A 159 -1.83 22.27 45.13
CA ASN A 159 -2.81 23.22 45.65
C ASN A 159 -4.28 23.01 45.19
N MET A 160 -4.72 21.77 44.95
CA MET A 160 -6.16 21.45 45.02
C MET A 160 -6.70 21.70 46.44
N LYS A 161 -7.15 22.93 46.69
CA LYS A 161 -7.86 23.34 47.92
C LYS A 161 -9.37 23.24 47.70
N LEU A 162 -10.12 22.94 48.75
CA LEU A 162 -11.58 23.01 48.74
C LEU A 162 -12.03 24.45 48.42
N ARG A 163 -12.53 24.67 47.19
CA ARG A 163 -13.15 25.95 46.78
C ARG A 163 -14.65 26.00 47.07
N PHE A 164 -15.26 24.86 47.38
CA PHE A 164 -16.66 24.80 47.78
C PHE A 164 -16.76 24.95 49.29
N ILE A 165 -17.36 26.05 49.73
CA ILE A 165 -17.64 26.34 51.13
C ILE A 165 -19.14 26.59 51.23
N PRO A 166 -19.89 25.82 52.04
CA PRO A 166 -21.33 26.00 52.20
C PRO A 166 -21.69 27.40 52.73
N TYR A 167 -22.89 27.87 52.39
CA TYR A 167 -23.44 29.10 52.98
C TYR A 167 -23.50 28.98 54.51
N GLY A 168 -23.01 30.01 55.21
CA GLY A 168 -22.97 30.06 56.68
C GLY A 168 -21.73 29.43 57.33
N PHE A 169 -20.72 28.97 56.56
CA PHE A 169 -19.49 28.39 57.10
C PHE A 169 -18.29 29.35 57.22
N TYR A 170 -18.39 30.57 56.68
CA TYR A 170 -17.35 31.59 56.82
C TYR A 170 -17.55 32.40 58.11
N SER A 171 -16.44 32.83 58.72
CA SER A 171 -16.43 33.91 59.70
C SER A 171 -16.75 35.27 59.05
N ALA A 172 -17.15 36.24 59.86
CA ALA A 172 -17.44 37.60 59.36
C ALA A 172 -16.21 38.28 58.73
N GLU A 173 -15.00 37.94 59.22
CA GLU A 173 -13.72 38.45 58.74
C GLU A 173 -13.36 37.86 57.36
N GLU A 174 -13.65 36.58 57.12
CA GLU A 174 -13.45 35.93 55.83
C GLU A 174 -14.43 36.43 54.75
N TYR A 175 -15.67 36.73 55.12
CA TYR A 175 -16.63 37.40 54.22
C TYR A 175 -16.10 38.77 53.77
N ALA A 176 -15.59 39.59 54.69
CA ALA A 176 -15.00 40.89 54.37
C ALA A 176 -13.75 40.79 53.48
N ALA A 177 -12.93 39.74 53.67
CA ALA A 177 -11.74 39.49 52.85
C ALA A 177 -12.07 39.00 51.43
N MET A 178 -13.18 38.28 51.22
CA MET A 178 -13.61 37.85 49.88
C MET A 178 -14.15 39.01 49.04
N ASP A 179 -14.90 39.93 49.64
CA ASP A 179 -15.49 41.08 48.94
C ASP A 179 -14.40 42.03 48.39
N GLN A 180 -13.28 42.17 49.11
CA GLN A 180 -12.14 43.01 48.71
C GLN A 180 -11.16 42.33 47.74
N LYS A 181 -11.31 41.03 47.44
CA LYS A 181 -10.34 40.28 46.63
C LYS A 181 -10.98 39.51 45.47
N SER A 182 -11.94 40.16 44.82
CA SER A 182 -12.28 39.87 43.43
C SER A 182 -11.33 40.64 42.50
N PRO A 183 -10.23 40.05 41.98
CA PRO A 183 -9.67 40.56 40.75
C PRO A 183 -10.77 40.43 39.70
N ALA A 184 -11.21 41.55 39.13
CA ALA A 184 -12.03 41.52 37.94
C ALA A 184 -11.30 40.64 36.92
N ILE A 185 -11.93 39.54 36.50
CA ILE A 185 -11.48 38.80 35.33
C ILE A 185 -11.79 39.71 34.15
N THR A 186 -10.85 40.60 33.84
CA THR A 186 -10.74 41.22 32.54
C THR A 186 -10.47 40.11 31.54
N ALA A 187 -11.56 39.50 31.07
CA ALA A 187 -11.56 38.80 29.82
C ALA A 187 -11.25 39.86 28.75
N GLU A 188 -9.99 39.98 28.37
CA GLU A 188 -9.63 40.51 27.06
C GLU A 188 -10.17 39.51 26.04
N VAL A 189 -11.43 39.73 25.66
CA VAL A 189 -12.06 39.10 24.51
C VAL A 189 -11.43 39.77 23.29
N ASP A 190 -10.40 39.12 22.77
CA ASP A 190 -9.91 39.41 21.42
C ASP A 190 -11.06 39.22 20.42
N VAL A 191 -11.20 40.14 19.48
CA VAL A 191 -12.39 40.26 18.63
C VAL A 191 -12.22 39.37 17.40
N GLY A 192 -12.81 38.16 17.47
CA GLY A 192 -12.71 37.15 16.42
C GLY A 192 -14.02 36.44 16.11
N MET A 193 -14.95 37.14 15.45
CA MET A 193 -16.06 36.64 14.61
C MET A 193 -17.07 35.59 15.17
N SER A 194 -18.37 35.96 15.06
CA SER A 194 -19.53 35.16 14.56
C SER A 194 -19.73 33.71 15.04
N GLU A 195 -20.91 33.24 15.45
CA GLU A 195 -22.29 33.67 15.11
C GLU A 195 -23.29 33.15 16.20
N GLU A 196 -24.55 33.59 16.19
CA GLU A 196 -25.52 33.40 17.29
C GLU A 196 -26.10 31.96 17.50
N PRO A 197 -26.54 31.60 18.73
CA PRO A 197 -27.43 30.48 19.02
C PRO A 197 -28.92 30.88 18.95
N PRO A 198 -29.88 29.94 18.93
CA PRO A 198 -30.83 29.94 20.06
C PRO A 198 -31.43 28.59 20.53
N ALA A 199 -31.43 28.45 21.86
CA ALA A 199 -32.53 28.01 22.74
C ALA A 199 -33.54 26.88 22.40
N LYS A 200 -33.62 25.93 23.33
CA LYS A 200 -34.66 24.88 23.51
C LYS A 200 -36.08 25.44 23.76
N LYS A 201 -37.15 24.70 23.38
CA LYS A 201 -38.31 24.38 24.27
C LYS A 201 -39.38 23.39 23.74
N LYS A 202 -39.68 22.37 24.58
CA LYS A 202 -41.00 21.77 24.94
C LYS A 202 -41.88 20.94 23.95
N LYS A 203 -42.06 19.65 24.35
CA LYS A 203 -43.33 18.86 24.49
C LYS A 203 -44.13 18.53 23.18
N LYS A 204 -44.95 17.46 23.07
CA LYS A 204 -45.57 16.50 24.03
C LYS A 204 -46.06 15.20 23.32
N LYS A 205 -46.06 14.06 24.04
CA LYS A 205 -46.94 12.84 23.99
C LYS A 205 -47.81 12.50 22.75
N SER A 206 -47.72 11.23 22.33
CA SER A 206 -48.76 10.16 22.43
C SER A 206 -48.06 8.78 22.40
N LYS A 207 -48.39 7.77 23.24
CA LYS A 207 -49.53 6.82 23.12
C LYS A 207 -49.52 6.14 21.72
N ASP A 208 -49.53 4.82 21.48
CA ASP A 208 -49.99 3.62 22.21
C ASP A 208 -49.45 2.32 21.55
N GLU A 209 -49.42 1.10 22.12
CA GLU A 209 -49.54 0.56 23.50
C GLU A 209 -48.84 -0.85 23.54
N GLU A 210 -48.80 -1.52 24.72
CA GLU A 210 -48.88 -2.97 25.06
C GLU A 210 -48.60 -4.14 24.03
N LYS A 211 -48.15 -5.36 24.43
CA LYS A 211 -47.97 -6.04 25.74
C LYS A 211 -47.07 -7.30 25.63
N SER A 212 -46.42 -7.67 26.74
CA SER A 212 -46.28 -9.02 27.38
C SER A 212 -46.20 -10.31 26.51
N ASP A 213 -45.51 -11.40 26.86
CA ASP A 213 -44.86 -11.78 28.13
C ASP A 213 -43.99 -13.05 27.98
N LYS A 214 -43.16 -13.33 28.99
CA LYS A 214 -42.76 -14.67 29.51
C LYS A 214 -42.17 -15.79 28.59
N LYS A 215 -40.99 -16.22 29.07
CA LYS A 215 -40.59 -17.63 29.38
C LYS A 215 -40.10 -18.58 28.26
N SER A 216 -38.78 -18.78 28.28
CA SER A 216 -38.08 -20.09 28.18
C SER A 216 -38.71 -21.19 29.11
N PRO A 217 -38.44 -22.53 28.99
CA PRO A 217 -37.20 -23.15 28.46
C PRO A 217 -37.28 -24.60 27.84
N LYS A 218 -36.10 -25.16 27.48
CA LYS A 218 -35.63 -26.58 27.66
C LYS A 218 -36.13 -27.77 26.79
N LYS A 219 -35.13 -28.63 26.44
CA LYS A 219 -35.18 -30.07 26.02
C LYS A 219 -35.78 -30.33 24.61
N SER A 220 -35.49 -31.41 23.86
CA SER A 220 -34.77 -32.70 24.08
C SER A 220 -34.18 -33.19 22.72
N LYS A 221 -32.99 -33.82 22.60
CA LYS A 221 -32.60 -35.24 22.86
C LYS A 221 -32.90 -36.24 21.70
N LYS A 222 -31.86 -37.02 21.33
CA LYS A 222 -31.82 -38.33 20.58
C LYS A 222 -31.88 -38.36 19.02
N SER A 223 -30.70 -38.63 18.43
CA SER A 223 -30.32 -39.80 17.59
C SER A 223 -31.37 -40.66 16.86
N LYS A 224 -31.19 -40.79 15.54
CA LYS A 224 -31.23 -42.01 14.68
C LYS A 224 -31.07 -41.53 13.22
N GLU A 225 -30.49 -42.25 12.27
CA GLU A 225 -29.80 -43.56 12.24
C GLU A 225 -28.77 -43.54 11.11
#